data_AF-A0A6C0C9P7-F1
#
_entry.id   AF-A0A6C0C9P7-F1
#
_cell.length_a   1.000
_cell.length_b   1.000
_cell.length_c   1.000
_cell.angle_alpha   90.00
_cell.angle_beta   90.00
_cell.angle_gamma   90.00
#
_symmetry.space_group_name_H-M   'P 1'
#
loop_
_entity.id
_entity.type
_entity.pdbx_description
1 polymer ?
#
loop_
_entity_poly.entity_id
_entity_poly.type
_entity_poly.pdbx_seq_one_letter_code
_entity_poly.pdbx_strand_id
1 'polypeptide(L)'
;MNIVLFGDTFPNIQRSLLPVNLYMLSLTCKQYHKIITKDNIKKSIICEINRRLNSIFDDKYVEFMRLLNDANATIMGSFITQCMLGESWEDTQIHIVIKKAEINVSIVGATKTYRQNWDNTMVFLHKYRMNPQAIMDPNKGTHFMQYNINGILIKLFLVHDDYTYNINIKNIYNIATNRLIINNTHDTFTKRINLYRDNGDMMDPATFFKMYLRGFRFYRDNMMMSNEAIHNLIYKTIKIKGKRKREECESHVNRGKFMIKNGIIYSWTPTENRERYKPYPVFDIDTKSPYYTIVTDSKLPQCHVQISKCINHDCITKLLYPKLEHYHCTCAREKKFILIPKYS
;
A
#
# COMPACT_ATOMS: atom_id res chain seq x y z
N MET A 1 38.58 -44.64 -1.64
CA MET A 1 37.48 -43.75 -1.18
C MET A 1 37.71 -42.40 -1.85
N ASN A 2 36.98 -42.11 -2.92
CA ASN A 2 37.14 -40.86 -3.68
C ASN A 2 36.50 -39.72 -2.89
N ILE A 3 37.33 -38.91 -2.23
CA ILE A 3 36.91 -37.66 -1.60
C ILE A 3 36.73 -36.64 -2.73
N VAL A 4 35.49 -36.47 -3.18
CA VAL A 4 35.14 -35.34 -4.04
C VAL A 4 35.10 -34.11 -3.16
N LEU A 5 36.19 -33.33 -3.16
CA LEU A 5 36.21 -31.98 -2.63
C LEU A 5 35.30 -31.14 -3.52
N PHE A 6 34.03 -31.03 -3.16
CA PHE A 6 33.20 -29.98 -3.73
C PHE A 6 33.83 -28.66 -3.31
N GLY A 7 34.50 -27.99 -4.24
CA GLY A 7 34.83 -26.57 -4.10
C GLY A 7 33.57 -25.79 -3.73
N ASP A 8 33.73 -24.61 -3.14
CA ASP A 8 32.61 -23.79 -2.65
C ASP A 8 31.45 -23.80 -3.66
N THR A 9 30.35 -24.48 -3.30
CA THR A 9 29.18 -24.62 -4.19
C THR A 9 28.33 -23.36 -4.20
N PHE A 10 28.64 -22.40 -3.31
CA PHE A 10 27.90 -21.17 -3.15
C PHE A 10 27.75 -20.36 -4.44
N PRO A 11 28.79 -20.13 -5.27
CA PRO A 11 28.65 -19.37 -6.52
C PRO A 11 27.61 -19.97 -7.48
N ASN A 12 27.43 -21.30 -7.44
CA ASN A 12 26.45 -22.01 -8.28
C ASN A 12 25.04 -21.85 -7.73
N ILE A 13 24.84 -22.02 -6.42
CA ILE A 13 23.51 -21.88 -5.80
C ILE A 13 23.06 -20.43 -5.66
N GLN A 14 23.99 -19.48 -5.55
CA GLN A 14 23.72 -18.06 -5.36
C GLN A 14 22.82 -17.50 -6.47
N ARG A 15 23.00 -17.97 -7.71
CA ARG A 15 22.21 -17.51 -8.87
C ARG A 15 20.77 -18.02 -8.84
N SER A 16 20.51 -19.09 -8.10
CA SER A 16 19.18 -19.71 -7.96
C SER A 16 18.41 -19.20 -6.75
N LEU A 17 19.05 -18.44 -5.86
CA LEU A 17 18.41 -17.88 -4.68
C LEU A 17 17.62 -16.61 -5.03
N LEU A 18 16.38 -16.54 -4.52
CA LEU A 18 15.62 -15.31 -4.49
C LEU A 18 16.36 -14.22 -3.71
N PRO A 19 16.17 -12.93 -4.05
CA PRO A 19 16.91 -11.86 -3.39
C PRO A 19 16.74 -11.84 -1.87
N VAL A 20 15.53 -12.11 -1.36
CA VAL A 20 15.26 -12.19 0.08
C VAL A 20 16.04 -13.31 0.76
N ASN A 21 16.14 -14.48 0.13
CA ASN A 21 16.88 -15.61 0.70
C ASN A 21 18.38 -15.31 0.75
N LEU A 22 18.91 -14.71 -0.33
CA LEU A 22 20.30 -14.29 -0.39
C LEU A 22 20.63 -13.23 0.68
N TYR A 23 19.71 -12.27 0.88
CA TYR A 23 19.85 -11.27 1.93
C TYR A 23 19.80 -11.89 3.33
N MET A 24 18.84 -12.78 3.60
CA MET A 24 18.71 -13.44 4.91
C MET A 24 19.91 -14.32 5.24
N LEU A 25 20.49 -15.02 4.26
CA LEU A 25 21.75 -15.76 4.43
C LEU A 25 22.90 -14.82 4.83
N SER A 26 22.98 -13.64 4.21
CA SER A 26 24.01 -12.64 4.54
C SER A 26 23.90 -12.07 5.96
N LEU A 27 22.69 -12.11 6.55
CA LEU A 27 22.44 -11.63 7.91
C LEU A 27 22.62 -12.72 8.97
N THR A 28 22.17 -13.94 8.67
CA THR A 28 22.06 -15.01 9.67
C THR A 28 23.27 -15.94 9.71
N CYS A 29 24.07 -16.00 8.64
CA CYS A 29 25.23 -16.89 8.56
C CYS A 29 26.54 -16.08 8.52
N LYS A 30 27.40 -16.26 9.54
CA LYS A 30 28.70 -15.57 9.65
C LYS A 30 29.63 -15.83 8.46
N GLN A 31 29.57 -17.03 7.87
CA GLN A 31 30.38 -17.38 6.71
C GLN A 31 29.92 -16.60 5.48
N TYR A 32 28.63 -16.65 5.16
CA TYR A 32 28.08 -15.97 4.00
C TYR A 32 28.03 -14.45 4.14
N HIS A 33 27.95 -13.91 5.36
CA HIS A 33 28.06 -12.47 5.61
C HIS A 33 29.32 -11.84 4.99
N LYS A 34 30.44 -12.58 4.99
CA LYS A 34 31.72 -12.11 4.43
C LYS A 34 31.78 -12.18 2.90
N ILE A 35 30.97 -13.04 2.29
CA ILE A 35 31.03 -13.37 0.86
C ILE A 35 29.93 -12.64 0.08
N ILE A 36 28.73 -12.54 0.64
CA ILE A 36 27.59 -11.89 0.01
C ILE A 36 27.72 -10.38 0.18
N THR A 37 28.06 -9.70 -0.90
CA THR A 37 28.14 -8.24 -0.94
C THR A 37 26.78 -7.60 -1.28
N LYS A 38 26.66 -6.29 -1.04
CA LYS A 38 25.49 -5.51 -1.49
C LYS A 38 25.27 -5.62 -3.00
N ASP A 39 26.34 -5.72 -3.79
CA ASP A 39 26.24 -5.86 -5.25
C ASP A 39 25.72 -7.23 -5.67
N ASN A 40 26.01 -8.28 -4.90
CA ASN A 40 25.38 -9.59 -5.12
C ASN A 40 23.86 -9.52 -4.93
N ILE A 41 23.39 -8.82 -3.89
CA ILE A 41 21.96 -8.60 -3.65
C ILE A 41 21.33 -7.80 -4.79
N LYS A 42 21.95 -6.68 -5.20
CA LYS A 42 21.45 -5.86 -6.32
C LYS A 42 21.37 -6.66 -7.62
N LYS A 43 22.40 -7.44 -7.95
CA LYS A 43 22.40 -8.32 -9.13
C LYS A 43 21.27 -9.34 -9.07
N SER A 44 21.06 -9.99 -7.91
CA SER A 44 19.95 -10.93 -7.71
C SER A 44 18.58 -10.25 -7.93
N ILE A 45 18.40 -9.01 -7.45
CA ILE A 45 17.15 -8.24 -7.67
C ILE A 45 16.95 -7.94 -9.16
N ILE A 46 17.99 -7.52 -9.88
CA ILE A 46 17.91 -7.25 -11.33
C ILE A 46 17.58 -8.54 -12.09
N CYS A 47 18.21 -9.66 -11.72
CA CYS A 47 17.88 -10.97 -12.29
C CYS A 47 16.40 -11.33 -12.08
N GLU A 48 15.85 -11.08 -10.89
CA GLU A 48 14.44 -11.35 -10.59
C GLU A 48 13.49 -10.39 -11.35
N ILE A 49 13.84 -9.12 -11.47
CA ILE A 49 13.12 -8.16 -12.33
C ILE A 49 13.05 -8.69 -13.76
N ASN A 50 14.20 -9.05 -14.34
CA ASN A 50 14.30 -9.54 -15.72
C ASN A 50 13.56 -10.87 -15.90
N ARG A 51 13.67 -11.80 -14.94
CA ARG A 51 12.94 -13.07 -14.97
C ARG A 51 11.43 -12.86 -15.00
N ARG A 52 10.92 -11.94 -14.17
CA ARG A 52 9.48 -11.63 -14.12
C ARG A 52 9.02 -10.91 -15.37
N LEU A 53 9.74 -9.88 -15.82
CA LEU A 53 9.41 -9.21 -17.08
C LEU A 53 9.41 -10.22 -18.24
N ASN A 54 10.38 -11.13 -18.29
CA ASN A 54 10.38 -12.20 -19.29
C ASN A 54 9.14 -13.09 -19.20
N SER A 55 8.70 -13.46 -18.01
CA SER A 55 7.45 -14.22 -17.85
C SER A 55 6.19 -13.44 -18.24
N ILE A 56 6.20 -12.11 -18.12
CA ILE A 56 5.04 -11.25 -18.42
C ILE A 56 4.92 -10.99 -19.92
N PHE A 57 6.06 -10.71 -20.56
CA PHE A 57 6.13 -10.34 -21.97
C PHE A 57 6.47 -11.52 -22.89
N ASP A 58 6.89 -12.65 -22.34
CA ASP A 58 7.19 -13.91 -23.03
C ASP A 58 8.06 -13.71 -24.29
N ASP A 59 7.59 -14.11 -25.47
CA ASP A 59 8.30 -14.00 -26.74
C ASP A 59 8.65 -12.55 -27.13
N LYS A 60 8.09 -11.57 -26.41
CA LYS A 60 8.20 -10.12 -26.67
C LYS A 60 9.12 -9.42 -25.69
N TYR A 61 9.63 -10.14 -24.70
CA TYR A 61 10.50 -9.61 -23.68
C TYR A 61 11.73 -8.90 -24.27
N VAL A 62 12.39 -9.52 -25.25
CA VAL A 62 13.61 -8.96 -25.86
C VAL A 62 13.33 -7.63 -26.55
N GLU A 63 12.25 -7.55 -27.33
CA GLU A 63 11.85 -6.30 -28.00
C GLU A 63 11.43 -5.23 -26.99
N PHE A 64 10.67 -5.61 -25.97
CA PHE A 64 10.24 -4.71 -24.90
C PHE A 64 11.44 -4.11 -24.13
N MET A 65 12.39 -4.95 -23.72
CA MET A 65 13.58 -4.49 -23.01
C MET A 65 14.46 -3.60 -23.89
N ARG A 66 14.56 -3.89 -25.18
CA ARG A 66 15.25 -3.02 -26.14
C ARG A 66 14.61 -1.63 -26.19
N LEU A 67 13.28 -1.56 -26.30
CA LEU A 67 12.55 -0.28 -26.30
C LEU A 67 12.75 0.50 -25.00
N LEU A 68 12.69 -0.17 -23.85
CA LEU A 68 12.96 0.47 -22.56
C LEU A 68 14.39 0.98 -22.46
N ASN A 69 15.36 0.23 -22.99
CA ASN A 69 16.76 0.65 -23.03
C ASN A 69 16.95 1.88 -23.93
N ASP A 70 16.40 1.85 -25.15
CA ASP A 70 16.50 2.94 -26.13
C ASP A 70 15.84 4.24 -25.63
N ALA A 71 14.77 4.09 -24.83
CA ALA A 71 14.07 5.21 -24.20
C ALA A 71 14.69 5.66 -22.86
N ASN A 72 15.79 5.05 -22.40
CA ASN A 72 16.37 5.27 -21.08
C ASN A 72 15.32 5.18 -19.95
N ALA A 73 14.44 4.18 -20.06
CA ALA A 73 13.30 4.03 -19.19
C ALA A 73 13.70 3.56 -17.79
N THR A 74 12.87 3.94 -16.82
CA THR A 74 13.06 3.66 -15.42
C THR A 74 11.84 2.95 -14.84
N ILE A 75 12.04 1.74 -14.30
CA ILE A 75 11.03 1.00 -13.54
C ILE A 75 11.07 1.49 -12.10
N MET A 76 9.90 1.66 -11.47
CA MET A 76 9.84 2.13 -10.08
C MET A 76 8.73 1.51 -9.24
N GLY A 77 8.90 1.63 -7.92
CA GLY A 77 7.86 1.37 -6.95
C GLY A 77 7.75 -0.10 -6.52
N SER A 78 6.51 -0.52 -6.24
CA SER A 78 6.19 -1.80 -5.60
C SER A 78 6.61 -3.03 -6.38
N PHE A 79 6.69 -2.96 -7.72
CA PHE A 79 7.18 -4.07 -8.53
C PHE A 79 8.61 -4.48 -8.15
N ILE A 80 9.49 -3.51 -7.89
CA ILE A 80 10.86 -3.81 -7.44
C ILE A 80 10.85 -4.38 -6.02
N THR A 81 10.00 -3.84 -5.12
CA THR A 81 9.82 -4.40 -3.77
C THR A 81 9.37 -5.86 -3.80
N GLN A 82 8.45 -6.19 -4.71
CA GLN A 82 8.00 -7.57 -4.93
C GLN A 82 9.14 -8.47 -5.41
N CYS A 83 9.97 -7.99 -6.34
CA CYS A 83 11.16 -8.72 -6.79
C CYS A 83 12.15 -8.94 -5.64
N MET A 84 12.38 -7.94 -4.78
CA MET A 84 13.20 -8.10 -3.59
C MET A 84 12.66 -9.20 -2.68
N LEU A 85 11.35 -9.19 -2.41
CA LEU A 85 10.71 -10.14 -1.51
C LEU A 85 10.47 -11.53 -2.12
N GLY A 86 10.60 -11.67 -3.44
CA GLY A 86 10.22 -12.91 -4.13
C GLY A 86 8.70 -13.17 -4.12
N GLU A 87 7.88 -12.12 -3.97
CA GLU A 87 6.42 -12.23 -3.81
C GLU A 87 5.66 -11.68 -5.00
N SER A 88 4.46 -12.18 -5.26
CA SER A 88 3.52 -11.57 -6.22
C SER A 88 2.29 -11.06 -5.48
N TRP A 89 1.85 -9.85 -5.79
CA TRP A 89 0.67 -9.24 -5.16
C TRP A 89 -0.48 -9.13 -6.16
N GLU A 90 -1.73 -9.27 -5.71
CA GLU A 90 -2.92 -9.25 -6.59
C GLU A 90 -3.09 -7.92 -7.33
N ASP A 91 -2.76 -6.80 -6.66
CA ASP A 91 -2.85 -5.45 -7.21
C ASP A 91 -1.53 -4.99 -7.86
N THR A 92 -0.75 -5.91 -8.42
CA THR A 92 0.55 -5.58 -9.02
C THR A 92 0.41 -4.62 -10.19
N GLN A 93 1.19 -3.54 -10.11
CA GLN A 93 1.34 -2.58 -11.19
C GLN A 93 2.83 -2.34 -11.43
N ILE A 94 3.24 -2.30 -12.70
CA ILE A 94 4.59 -1.91 -13.09
C ILE A 94 4.54 -0.47 -13.53
N HIS A 95 5.24 0.40 -12.80
CA HIS A 95 5.34 1.82 -13.15
C HIS A 95 6.64 2.02 -13.92
N ILE A 96 6.51 2.49 -15.14
CA ILE A 96 7.62 2.74 -16.06
C ILE A 96 7.61 4.23 -16.38
N VAL A 97 8.78 4.84 -16.29
CA VAL A 97 9.00 6.26 -16.44
C VAL A 97 9.94 6.50 -17.60
N ILE A 98 9.60 7.48 -18.43
CA ILE A 98 10.47 8.00 -19.48
C ILE A 98 10.54 9.53 -19.31
N LYS A 99 11.76 10.05 -19.20
CA LYS A 99 12.06 11.49 -19.15
C LYS A 99 12.23 12.05 -20.57
N LYS A 100 11.94 13.34 -20.76
CA LYS A 100 11.88 13.97 -22.10
C LYS A 100 13.24 14.30 -22.73
N ALA A 101 14.29 14.61 -21.97
CA ALA A 101 15.63 15.01 -22.43
C ALA A 101 16.68 13.90 -22.35
N GLU A 102 16.39 12.79 -21.68
CA GLU A 102 17.34 11.69 -21.46
C GLU A 102 17.42 10.69 -22.65
N ILE A 103 16.90 11.05 -23.82
CA ILE A 103 17.02 10.27 -25.07
C ILE A 103 18.19 10.88 -25.86
N ASN A 104 19.32 10.18 -25.93
CA ASN A 104 20.58 10.61 -26.56
C ASN A 104 20.35 11.40 -27.88
N VAL A 105 20.40 12.72 -27.77
CA VAL A 105 20.35 13.68 -28.88
C VAL A 105 21.77 13.85 -29.40
N SER A 106 22.23 12.87 -30.17
CA SER A 106 23.45 13.01 -30.97
C SER A 106 23.26 12.38 -32.35
N ILE A 107 22.34 12.96 -33.13
CA ILE A 107 22.48 13.20 -34.59
C ILE A 107 21.54 14.36 -34.93
N VAL A 108 22.10 15.34 -35.63
CA VAL A 108 21.50 16.61 -36.08
C VAL A 108 20.23 16.36 -36.91
N GLY A 109 19.05 16.49 -36.30
CA GLY A 109 17.75 16.34 -37.00
C GLY A 109 16.48 16.28 -36.11
N ALA A 110 16.59 16.69 -34.83
CA ALA A 110 15.84 16.14 -33.70
C ALA A 110 14.44 16.72 -33.38
N THR A 111 13.72 17.33 -34.32
CA THR A 111 12.28 17.66 -34.10
C THR A 111 11.33 16.60 -34.66
N LYS A 112 11.78 15.73 -35.58
CA LYS A 112 10.97 14.63 -36.14
C LYS A 112 11.09 13.31 -35.36
N THR A 113 12.20 13.06 -34.67
CA THR A 113 12.50 11.78 -33.98
C THR A 113 11.80 11.63 -32.63
N TYR A 114 11.48 12.74 -31.95
CA TYR A 114 10.75 12.75 -30.66
C TYR A 114 9.36 12.12 -30.79
N ARG A 115 8.59 12.58 -31.79
CA ARG A 115 7.31 11.98 -32.13
C ARG A 115 7.55 10.52 -32.47
N GLN A 116 8.50 10.19 -33.35
CA GLN A 116 8.77 8.81 -33.75
C GLN A 116 9.13 7.84 -32.62
N ASN A 117 9.88 8.18 -31.56
CA ASN A 117 10.23 7.19 -30.52
C ASN A 117 9.14 6.99 -29.46
N TRP A 118 8.45 8.07 -29.07
CA TRP A 118 7.20 7.97 -28.32
C TRP A 118 6.17 7.22 -29.17
N ASP A 119 5.99 7.64 -30.42
CA ASP A 119 5.15 6.98 -31.42
C ASP A 119 5.60 5.55 -31.67
N ASN A 120 6.88 5.16 -31.56
CA ASN A 120 7.34 3.77 -31.75
C ASN A 120 7.07 2.91 -30.51
N THR A 121 7.27 3.45 -29.31
CA THR A 121 6.89 2.79 -28.06
C THR A 121 5.37 2.66 -28.00
N MET A 122 4.66 3.70 -28.45
CA MET A 122 3.21 3.75 -28.59
C MET A 122 2.71 2.84 -29.69
N VAL A 123 3.36 2.79 -30.85
CA VAL A 123 3.03 1.93 -31.98
C VAL A 123 3.30 0.49 -31.59
N PHE A 124 4.38 0.19 -30.86
CA PHE A 124 4.60 -1.13 -30.28
C PHE A 124 3.42 -1.50 -29.37
N LEU A 125 3.08 -0.68 -28.38
CA LEU A 125 2.00 -0.95 -27.44
C LEU A 125 0.60 -0.99 -28.11
N HIS A 126 0.35 -0.15 -29.12
CA HIS A 126 -0.86 -0.15 -29.95
C HIS A 126 -0.91 -1.36 -30.88
N LYS A 127 0.23 -1.82 -31.43
CA LYS A 127 0.34 -3.01 -32.28
C LYS A 127 0.03 -4.29 -31.50
N TYR A 128 0.16 -4.28 -30.17
CA TYR A 128 -0.35 -5.35 -29.29
C TYR A 128 -1.88 -5.35 -29.10
N ARG A 129 -2.64 -4.48 -29.77
CA ARG A 129 -4.08 -4.31 -29.50
C ARG A 129 -4.38 -4.03 -28.03
N MET A 130 -3.42 -3.51 -27.27
CA MET A 130 -3.66 -3.12 -25.90
C MET A 130 -4.37 -1.78 -25.95
N ASN A 131 -5.67 -1.78 -25.67
CA ASN A 131 -6.46 -0.56 -25.62
C ASN A 131 -5.88 0.37 -24.55
N PRO A 132 -5.17 1.45 -24.94
CA PRO A 132 -4.63 2.37 -23.96
C PRO A 132 -5.78 3.20 -23.41
N GLN A 133 -5.89 3.25 -22.09
CA GLN A 133 -6.62 4.35 -21.46
C GLN A 133 -5.62 5.49 -21.25
N ALA A 134 -5.69 6.49 -22.12
CA ALA A 134 -4.97 7.75 -21.91
C ALA A 134 -5.70 8.52 -20.80
N ILE A 135 -5.01 8.74 -19.69
CA ILE A 135 -5.54 9.52 -18.56
C ILE A 135 -4.59 10.69 -18.35
N MET A 136 -5.11 11.91 -18.47
CA MET A 136 -4.38 13.12 -18.14
C MET A 136 -4.49 13.36 -16.64
N ASP A 137 -3.38 13.53 -15.93
CA ASP A 137 -3.38 14.14 -14.59
C ASP A 137 -3.06 15.64 -14.76
N PRO A 138 -4.09 16.51 -14.85
CA PRO A 138 -3.90 17.93 -15.13
C PRO A 138 -3.07 18.67 -14.07
N ASN A 139 -2.91 18.10 -12.87
CA ASN A 139 -2.24 18.77 -11.76
C ASN A 139 -0.73 18.54 -11.70
N LYS A 140 -0.16 17.72 -12.59
CA LYS A 140 1.27 17.30 -12.50
C LYS A 140 2.07 17.37 -13.81
N GLY A 141 1.51 17.90 -14.89
CA GLY A 141 2.18 17.94 -16.20
C GLY A 141 2.62 16.55 -16.70
N THR A 142 2.01 15.48 -16.18
CA THR A 142 2.40 14.10 -16.41
C THR A 142 1.36 13.44 -17.30
N HIS A 143 1.80 12.92 -18.45
CA HIS A 143 0.96 12.09 -19.29
C HIS A 143 1.23 10.64 -18.93
N PHE A 144 0.18 9.85 -18.67
CA PHE A 144 0.37 8.42 -18.49
C PHE A 144 -0.62 7.61 -19.28
N MET A 145 -0.17 6.40 -19.59
CA MET A 145 -0.95 5.41 -20.32
C MET A 145 -0.90 4.11 -19.56
N GLN A 146 -2.01 3.39 -19.67
CA GLN A 146 -2.21 2.17 -18.94
C GLN A 146 -2.50 1.03 -19.90
N TYR A 147 -1.78 -0.08 -19.70
CA TYR A 147 -1.89 -1.30 -20.50
C TYR A 147 -2.11 -2.48 -19.56
N ASN A 148 -2.96 -3.44 -19.96
CA ASN A 148 -3.10 -4.71 -19.25
C ASN A 148 -2.45 -5.80 -20.09
N ILE A 149 -1.41 -6.43 -19.54
CA ILE A 149 -0.60 -7.45 -20.20
C ILE A 149 -0.66 -8.70 -19.34
N ASN A 150 -1.32 -9.75 -19.82
CA ASN A 150 -1.45 -11.02 -19.11
C ASN A 150 -1.98 -10.84 -17.66
N GLY A 151 -2.94 -9.94 -17.47
CA GLY A 151 -3.54 -9.64 -16.17
C GLY A 151 -2.76 -8.63 -15.32
N ILE A 152 -1.61 -8.14 -15.78
CA ILE A 152 -0.76 -7.18 -15.05
C ILE A 152 -0.90 -5.79 -15.65
N LEU A 153 -1.08 -4.82 -14.77
CA LEU A 153 -1.22 -3.42 -15.16
C LEU A 153 0.14 -2.75 -15.33
N ILE A 154 0.45 -2.31 -16.55
CA ILE A 154 1.61 -1.49 -16.85
C ILE A 154 1.17 -0.04 -16.96
N LYS A 155 1.81 0.85 -16.19
CA LYS A 155 1.61 2.29 -16.27
C LYS A 155 2.86 2.95 -16.80
N LEU A 156 2.78 3.51 -18.00
CA LEU A 156 3.84 4.25 -18.64
C LEU A 156 3.63 5.74 -18.41
N PHE A 157 4.58 6.39 -17.75
CA PHE A 157 4.57 7.81 -17.45
C PHE A 157 5.59 8.53 -18.32
N LEU A 158 5.15 9.56 -19.02
CA LEU A 158 6.01 10.53 -19.68
C LEU A 158 6.10 11.78 -18.83
N VAL A 159 7.31 12.12 -18.41
CA VAL A 159 7.57 13.28 -17.55
C VAL A 159 8.55 14.25 -18.17
N HIS A 160 8.48 15.50 -17.72
CA HIS A 160 9.50 16.51 -17.99
C HIS A 160 10.80 16.22 -17.21
N ASP A 161 11.91 16.81 -17.63
CA ASP A 161 13.25 16.49 -17.11
C ASP A 161 13.54 17.05 -15.74
N ASP A 162 12.87 18.15 -15.42
CA ASP A 162 12.79 18.74 -14.10
C ASP A 162 11.91 17.93 -13.15
N TYR A 163 11.21 16.90 -13.64
CA TYR A 163 10.45 15.99 -12.80
C TYR A 163 11.40 15.17 -11.93
N THR A 164 11.62 15.69 -10.74
CA THR A 164 12.27 14.97 -9.66
C THR A 164 11.24 14.05 -9.03
N TYR A 165 11.36 12.76 -9.35
CA TYR A 165 10.70 11.73 -8.54
C TYR A 165 11.15 11.90 -7.10
N ASN A 166 10.27 11.58 -6.15
CA ASN A 166 10.72 11.39 -4.78
C ASN A 166 11.53 10.09 -4.69
N ILE A 167 12.77 10.16 -5.18
CA ILE A 167 13.79 9.12 -5.17
C ILE A 167 14.10 8.66 -3.74
N ASN A 168 13.81 9.50 -2.75
CA ASN A 168 13.99 9.20 -1.34
C ASN A 168 12.90 8.28 -0.77
N ILE A 169 11.85 7.97 -1.54
CA ILE A 169 10.72 7.14 -1.07
C ILE A 169 10.57 5.84 -1.86
N LYS A 170 11.03 5.77 -3.12
CA LYS A 170 10.76 4.61 -4.00
C LYS A 170 12.01 3.87 -4.43
N ASN A 171 11.88 2.55 -4.58
CA ASN A 171 12.84 1.72 -5.30
C ASN A 171 12.80 2.04 -6.79
N ILE A 172 13.97 2.13 -7.43
CA ILE A 172 14.15 2.60 -8.80
C ILE A 172 15.16 1.74 -9.53
N TYR A 173 14.85 1.32 -10.75
CA TYR A 173 15.76 0.61 -11.65
C TYR A 173 15.74 1.26 -13.03
N ASN A 174 16.87 1.87 -13.41
CA ASN A 174 17.06 2.41 -14.76
C ASN A 174 17.67 1.33 -15.67
N ILE A 175 17.00 1.06 -16.78
CA ILE A 175 17.35 -0.03 -17.69
C ILE A 175 18.68 0.26 -18.41
N ALA A 176 18.81 1.45 -19.03
CA ALA A 176 19.94 1.77 -19.89
C ALA A 176 21.27 1.86 -19.12
N THR A 177 21.25 2.44 -17.93
CA THR A 177 22.43 2.54 -17.05
C THR A 177 22.63 1.32 -16.17
N ASN A 178 21.69 0.36 -16.19
CA ASN A 178 21.62 -0.76 -15.27
C ASN A 178 21.72 -0.36 -13.79
N ARG A 179 21.28 0.86 -13.45
CA ARG A 179 21.40 1.44 -12.11
C ARG A 179 20.19 1.10 -11.26
N LEU A 180 20.39 0.30 -10.21
CA LEU A 180 19.39 -0.01 -9.19
C LEU A 180 19.64 0.82 -7.92
N ILE A 181 18.64 1.61 -7.52
CA ILE A 181 18.56 2.33 -6.25
C ILE A 181 17.46 1.69 -5.42
N ILE A 182 17.83 1.20 -4.25
CA ILE A 182 16.90 0.58 -3.30
C ILE A 182 16.77 1.53 -2.12
N ASN A 183 15.56 1.97 -1.86
CA ASN A 183 15.24 2.68 -0.64
C ASN A 183 15.10 1.67 0.51
N ASN A 184 15.85 1.90 1.58
CA ASN A 184 15.78 1.13 2.82
C ASN A 184 15.76 -0.41 2.64
N THR A 185 16.90 -0.94 2.20
CA THR A 185 17.08 -2.37 1.89
C THR A 185 16.73 -3.28 3.06
N HIS A 186 17.20 -2.94 4.27
CA HIS A 186 16.98 -3.74 5.46
C HIS A 186 15.50 -3.82 5.82
N ASP A 187 14.82 -2.67 5.88
CA ASP A 187 13.42 -2.62 6.24
C ASP A 187 12.55 -3.34 5.21
N THR A 188 12.88 -3.22 3.92
CA THR A 188 12.17 -3.96 2.88
C THR A 188 12.29 -5.48 3.09
N PHE A 189 13.50 -6.02 3.19
CA PHE A 189 13.68 -7.48 3.31
C PHE A 189 13.17 -8.05 4.64
N THR A 190 13.21 -7.26 5.71
CA THR A 190 12.66 -7.65 7.01
C THR A 190 11.16 -7.33 7.15
N LYS A 191 10.53 -6.82 6.08
CA LYS A 191 9.14 -6.37 6.04
C LYS A 191 8.79 -5.44 7.20
N ARG A 192 9.67 -4.48 7.44
CA ARG A 192 9.51 -3.42 8.43
C ARG A 192 9.04 -2.15 7.74
N ILE A 193 8.09 -1.45 8.34
CA ILE A 193 7.63 -0.15 7.85
C ILE A 193 7.25 0.77 9.01
N ASN A 194 7.56 2.04 8.89
CA ASN A 194 7.11 3.04 9.85
C ASN A 194 5.65 3.39 9.58
N LEU A 195 4.85 3.45 10.64
CA LEU A 195 3.44 3.84 10.53
C LEU A 195 3.28 5.35 10.24
N TYR A 196 4.29 6.13 10.63
CA TYR A 196 4.42 7.54 10.31
C TYR A 196 5.42 7.75 9.19
N ARG A 197 5.09 8.67 8.29
CA ARG A 197 6.00 9.19 7.27
C ARG A 197 6.95 10.20 7.89
N ASP A 198 8.05 10.50 7.20
CA ASP A 198 9.09 11.42 7.69
C ASP A 198 8.57 12.84 7.96
N ASN A 199 7.46 13.23 7.31
CA ASN A 199 6.78 14.51 7.54
C ASN A 199 5.84 14.49 8.76
N GLY A 200 5.81 13.40 9.53
CA GLY A 200 4.94 13.22 10.69
C GLY A 200 3.52 12.75 10.35
N ASP A 201 3.17 12.64 9.07
CA ASP A 201 1.84 12.17 8.67
C ASP A 201 1.70 10.68 8.91
N MET A 202 0.53 10.29 9.42
CA MET A 202 0.18 8.89 9.52
C MET A 202 -0.01 8.28 8.12
N MET A 203 0.44 7.03 7.97
CA MET A 203 0.13 6.22 6.79
C MET A 203 -1.38 6.19 6.55
N ASP A 204 -1.79 6.41 5.30
CA ASP A 204 -3.21 6.33 4.96
C ASP A 204 -3.75 4.90 5.17
N PRO A 205 -5.04 4.75 5.54
CA PRO A 205 -5.64 3.46 5.85
C PRO A 205 -5.49 2.40 4.74
N ALA A 206 -5.54 2.81 3.47
CA ALA A 206 -5.44 1.88 2.34
C ALA A 206 -4.02 1.32 2.20
N THR A 207 -2.99 2.17 2.34
CA THR A 207 -1.59 1.73 2.36
C THR A 207 -1.33 0.83 3.57
N PHE A 208 -1.85 1.19 4.75
CA PHE A 208 -1.74 0.35 5.95
C PHE A 208 -2.30 -1.04 5.70
N PHE A 209 -3.54 -1.12 5.20
CA PHE A 209 -4.24 -2.37 4.94
C PHE A 209 -3.43 -3.28 4.00
N LYS A 210 -2.94 -2.72 2.89
CA LYS A 210 -2.11 -3.44 1.92
C LYS A 210 -0.82 -3.98 2.53
N MET A 211 -0.09 -3.14 3.27
CA MET A 211 1.19 -3.54 3.85
C MET A 211 1.00 -4.59 4.95
N TYR A 212 -0.04 -4.46 5.76
CA TYR A 212 -0.38 -5.45 6.79
C TYR A 212 -0.69 -6.82 6.16
N LEU A 213 -1.54 -6.87 5.13
CA LEU A 213 -1.84 -8.12 4.42
C LEU A 213 -0.62 -8.76 3.76
N ARG A 214 0.34 -7.94 3.31
CA ARG A 214 1.63 -8.41 2.78
C ARG A 214 2.60 -8.85 3.89
N GLY A 215 2.17 -8.87 5.15
CA GLY A 215 2.96 -9.34 6.28
C GLY A 215 4.00 -8.32 6.79
N PHE A 216 3.84 -7.03 6.47
CA PHE A 216 4.68 -5.99 7.05
C PHE A 216 4.34 -5.76 8.52
N ARG A 217 5.40 -5.54 9.30
CA ARG A 217 5.34 -5.16 10.71
C ARG A 217 5.53 -3.65 10.82
N PHE A 218 4.72 -3.04 11.69
CA PHE A 218 4.66 -1.59 11.83
C PHE A 218 5.48 -1.13 13.02
N TYR A 219 6.21 -0.05 12.82
CA TYR A 219 7.10 0.52 13.82
C TYR A 219 6.80 2.01 14.05
N ARG A 220 7.15 2.46 15.26
CA ARG A 220 7.21 3.86 15.67
C ARG A 220 8.43 4.02 16.56
N ASP A 221 9.26 5.01 16.29
CA ASP A 221 10.47 5.31 17.07
C ASP A 221 11.34 4.06 17.30
N ASN A 222 11.49 3.26 16.24
CA ASN A 222 12.17 1.97 16.21
C ASN A 222 11.55 0.82 17.03
N MET A 223 10.43 1.05 17.71
CA MET A 223 9.70 0.03 18.45
C MET A 223 8.59 -0.60 17.59
N MET A 224 8.52 -1.93 17.61
CA MET A 224 7.46 -2.67 16.93
C MET A 224 6.12 -2.41 17.63
N MET A 225 5.11 -2.04 16.87
CA MET A 225 3.79 -1.75 17.40
C MET A 225 2.95 -3.03 17.47
N SER A 226 2.21 -3.21 18.57
CA SER A 226 1.19 -4.25 18.68
C SER A 226 -0.06 -3.86 17.87
N ASN A 227 -0.89 -4.83 17.50
CA ASN A 227 -2.20 -4.57 16.89
C ASN A 227 -3.05 -3.62 17.76
N GLU A 228 -2.94 -3.70 19.08
CA GLU A 228 -3.67 -2.83 20.01
C GLU A 228 -3.17 -1.38 19.94
N ALA A 229 -1.84 -1.19 19.94
CA ALA A 229 -1.25 0.14 19.81
C ALA A 229 -1.61 0.78 18.46
N ILE A 230 -1.56 0.01 17.36
CA ILE A 230 -1.96 0.48 16.02
C ILE A 230 -3.45 0.85 16.02
N HIS A 231 -4.31 -0.02 16.55
CA HIS A 231 -5.75 0.19 16.56
C HIS A 231 -6.16 1.44 17.33
N ASN A 232 -5.61 1.63 18.53
CA ASN A 232 -5.85 2.81 19.37
C ASN A 232 -5.28 4.11 18.78
N LEU A 233 -4.29 3.99 17.89
CA LEU A 233 -3.74 5.14 17.18
C LEU A 233 -4.66 5.61 16.04
N ILE A 234 -5.20 4.64 15.28
CA ILE A 234 -6.07 4.91 14.13
C ILE A 234 -7.47 5.30 14.59
N TYR A 235 -7.98 4.61 15.61
CA TYR A 235 -9.34 4.76 16.07
C TYR A 235 -9.40 5.11 17.55
N LYS A 236 -10.33 6.00 17.86
CA LYS A 236 -10.78 6.21 19.23
C LYS A 236 -11.80 5.14 19.58
N THR A 237 -11.33 4.10 20.25
CA THR A 237 -12.14 2.95 20.64
C THR A 237 -12.98 3.26 21.87
N ILE A 238 -14.29 3.06 21.75
CA ILE A 238 -15.26 3.28 22.82
C ILE A 238 -16.00 1.98 23.11
N LYS A 239 -15.90 1.52 24.36
CA LYS A 239 -16.66 0.35 24.81
C LYS A 239 -18.08 0.79 25.14
N ILE A 240 -19.07 0.06 24.63
CA ILE A 240 -20.49 0.33 24.86
C ILE A 240 -21.20 -0.93 25.37
N LYS A 241 -22.26 -0.75 26.15
CA LYS A 241 -23.12 -1.83 26.65
C LYS A 241 -24.53 -1.63 26.12
N GLY A 242 -25.15 -2.69 25.59
CA GLY A 242 -26.56 -2.66 25.19
C GLY A 242 -27.47 -2.40 26.39
N LYS A 243 -28.42 -1.47 26.26
CA LYS A 243 -29.47 -1.24 27.29
C LYS A 243 -30.69 -2.15 27.10
N ARG A 244 -30.67 -2.97 26.05
CA ARG A 244 -31.73 -3.84 25.56
C ARG A 244 -31.13 -5.12 24.99
N LYS A 245 -32.02 -6.02 24.54
CA LYS A 245 -31.62 -7.20 23.78
C LYS A 245 -30.84 -6.80 22.52
N ARG A 246 -29.93 -7.67 22.11
CA ARG A 246 -29.02 -7.43 20.99
C ARG A 246 -29.78 -7.06 19.71
N GLU A 247 -30.84 -7.80 19.39
CA GLU A 247 -31.63 -7.63 18.18
C GLU A 247 -32.31 -6.25 18.14
N GLU A 248 -32.82 -5.80 19.28
CA GLU A 248 -33.42 -4.46 19.42
C GLU A 248 -32.37 -3.38 19.19
N CYS A 249 -31.22 -3.47 19.86
CA CYS A 249 -30.11 -2.53 19.66
C CYS A 249 -29.65 -2.48 18.20
N GLU A 250 -29.46 -3.64 17.56
CA GLU A 250 -29.05 -3.73 16.16
C GLU A 250 -30.09 -3.16 15.19
N SER A 251 -31.39 -3.31 15.49
CA SER A 251 -32.46 -2.75 14.67
C SER A 251 -32.40 -1.21 14.58
N HIS A 252 -31.96 -0.56 15.66
CA HIS A 252 -31.79 0.90 15.70
C HIS A 252 -30.54 1.36 14.93
N VAL A 253 -29.44 0.61 15.00
CA VAL A 253 -28.19 0.93 14.28
C VAL A 253 -28.42 1.06 12.77
N ASN A 254 -29.30 0.23 12.20
CA ASN A 254 -29.58 0.25 10.77
C ASN A 254 -30.52 1.38 10.31
N ARG A 255 -31.19 2.08 11.23
CA ARG A 255 -32.33 2.98 10.92
C ARG A 255 -32.14 4.43 11.37
N GLY A 256 -31.15 4.70 12.21
CA GLY A 256 -31.18 5.90 13.06
C GLY A 256 -30.09 6.94 12.80
N LYS A 257 -30.44 8.20 13.06
CA LYS A 257 -29.47 9.20 13.54
C LYS A 257 -29.29 9.00 15.03
N PHE A 258 -28.10 9.26 15.56
CA PHE A 258 -27.81 9.05 16.96
C PHE A 258 -27.39 10.35 17.64
N MET A 259 -27.60 10.41 18.95
CA MET A 259 -27.15 11.49 19.80
C MET A 259 -26.51 10.90 21.04
N ILE A 260 -25.37 11.46 21.43
CA ILE A 260 -24.71 11.09 22.68
C ILE A 260 -24.98 12.18 23.71
N LYS A 261 -25.52 11.79 24.87
CA LYS A 261 -25.84 12.69 25.99
C LYS A 261 -25.65 11.97 27.31
N ASN A 262 -24.88 12.57 28.22
CA ASN A 262 -24.65 12.05 29.57
C ASN A 262 -24.18 10.57 29.59
N GLY A 263 -23.24 10.21 28.70
CA GLY A 263 -22.73 8.84 28.60
C GLY A 263 -23.70 7.82 28.00
N ILE A 264 -24.83 8.26 27.46
CA ILE A 264 -25.83 7.39 26.82
C ILE A 264 -25.96 7.74 25.34
N ILE A 265 -26.00 6.71 24.50
CA ILE A 265 -26.27 6.82 23.06
C ILE A 265 -27.76 6.61 22.83
N TYR A 266 -28.42 7.63 22.30
CA TYR A 266 -29.83 7.61 21.93
C TYR A 266 -29.97 7.48 20.41
N SER A 267 -30.88 6.64 19.93
CA SER A 267 -31.34 6.70 18.55
C SER A 267 -32.48 7.70 18.40
N TRP A 268 -32.50 8.39 17.27
CA TRP A 268 -33.62 9.17 16.79
C TRP A 268 -34.34 8.32 15.76
N THR A 269 -35.44 7.72 16.19
CA THR A 269 -36.35 7.04 15.28
C THR A 269 -37.47 8.03 14.93
N PRO A 270 -37.80 8.25 13.65
CA PRO A 270 -38.99 9.01 13.29
C PRO A 270 -40.20 8.33 13.93
N THR A 271 -41.03 9.08 14.65
CA THR A 271 -42.35 8.56 15.03
C THR A 271 -43.25 8.57 13.80
N GLU A 272 -44.33 7.78 13.82
CA GLU A 272 -45.31 7.70 12.73
C GLU A 272 -45.84 9.09 12.31
N ASN A 273 -45.90 10.03 13.27
CA ASN A 273 -46.10 11.45 13.02
C ASN A 273 -44.76 12.16 12.89
N ARG A 274 -44.20 12.20 11.66
CA ARG A 274 -42.88 12.72 11.21
C ARG A 274 -42.34 14.05 11.82
N GLU A 275 -43.07 14.68 12.72
CA GLU A 275 -42.78 15.94 13.41
C GLU A 275 -42.23 15.78 14.84
N ARG A 276 -42.26 14.58 15.45
CA ARG A 276 -41.72 14.36 16.82
C ARG A 276 -40.66 13.26 16.86
N TYR A 277 -39.43 13.62 17.23
CA TYR A 277 -38.36 12.66 17.52
C TYR A 277 -38.34 12.37 19.03
N LYS A 278 -38.62 11.12 19.42
CA LYS A 278 -38.43 10.70 20.82
C LYS A 278 -37.06 10.01 20.95
N PRO A 279 -36.13 10.53 21.76
CA PRO A 279 -34.82 9.90 21.93
C PRO A 279 -35.01 8.54 22.61
N TYR A 280 -34.54 7.48 21.96
CA TYR A 280 -34.63 6.11 22.47
C TYR A 280 -33.24 5.63 22.91
N PRO A 281 -33.00 5.37 24.21
CA PRO A 281 -31.67 5.00 24.70
C PRO A 281 -31.30 3.59 24.24
N VAL A 282 -30.19 3.46 23.51
CA VAL A 282 -29.76 2.19 22.90
C VAL A 282 -28.57 1.60 23.63
N PHE A 283 -27.58 2.44 23.95
CA PHE A 283 -26.32 1.98 24.56
C PHE A 283 -25.87 2.87 25.71
N ASP A 284 -25.26 2.27 26.71
CA ASP A 284 -24.43 2.95 27.71
C ASP A 284 -22.99 2.97 27.25
N ILE A 285 -22.30 4.10 27.43
CA ILE A 285 -20.86 4.19 27.21
C ILE A 285 -20.15 3.77 28.50
N ASP A 286 -19.21 2.84 28.39
CA ASP A 286 -18.37 2.42 29.51
C ASP A 286 -17.52 3.60 29.99
N THR A 287 -17.66 3.98 31.26
CA THR A 287 -16.91 5.08 31.88
C THR A 287 -15.42 4.79 31.95
N LYS A 288 -15.02 3.52 31.89
CA LYS A 288 -13.61 3.09 31.83
C LYS A 288 -13.04 3.12 30.41
N SER A 289 -13.83 3.53 29.42
CA SER A 289 -13.37 3.69 28.05
C SER A 289 -12.32 4.80 27.97
N PRO A 290 -11.16 4.59 27.32
CA PRO A 290 -10.06 5.56 27.27
C PRO A 290 -10.45 6.90 26.62
N TYR A 291 -11.55 6.93 25.86
CA TYR A 291 -12.05 8.13 25.19
C TYR A 291 -13.44 8.57 25.68
N TYR A 292 -13.88 8.09 26.86
CA TYR A 292 -15.15 8.49 27.47
C TYR A 292 -15.30 10.02 27.52
N THR A 293 -14.29 10.71 28.06
CA THR A 293 -14.27 12.16 28.26
C THR A 293 -14.38 12.95 26.96
N ILE A 294 -13.88 12.44 25.83
CA ILE A 294 -13.98 13.12 24.53
C ILE A 294 -15.43 13.19 24.07
N VAL A 295 -16.24 12.21 24.46
CA VAL A 295 -17.61 12.07 23.98
C VAL A 295 -18.62 12.62 24.99
N THR A 296 -18.23 12.73 26.26
CA THR A 296 -19.06 13.27 27.34
C THR A 296 -18.57 14.62 27.87
N ASP A 297 -17.66 15.29 27.16
CA ASP A 297 -17.17 16.62 27.55
C ASP A 297 -18.39 17.56 27.73
N SER A 298 -18.53 18.12 28.93
CA SER A 298 -19.67 18.96 29.33
C SER A 298 -19.80 20.23 28.49
N LYS A 299 -18.75 20.63 27.78
CA LYS A 299 -18.79 21.73 26.80
C LYS A 299 -19.46 21.34 25.49
N LEU A 300 -19.78 20.06 25.28
CA LEU A 300 -20.50 19.51 24.14
C LEU A 300 -21.75 18.79 24.62
N PRO A 301 -22.80 19.52 25.01
CA PRO A 301 -23.96 18.92 25.68
C PRO A 301 -24.68 17.87 24.83
N GLN A 302 -24.51 17.91 23.49
CA GLN A 302 -25.08 16.95 22.54
C GLN A 302 -24.15 16.84 21.30
N CYS A 303 -23.61 15.66 21.02
CA CYS A 303 -22.94 15.36 19.74
C CYS A 303 -23.87 14.42 18.95
N HIS A 304 -24.28 14.89 17.77
CA HIS A 304 -24.93 14.06 16.77
C HIS A 304 -23.89 13.14 16.14
N VAL A 305 -24.21 11.85 16.12
CA VAL A 305 -23.36 10.84 15.52
C VAL A 305 -24.13 9.99 14.53
N GLN A 306 -23.44 9.50 13.53
CA GLN A 306 -23.91 8.44 12.66
C GLN A 306 -23.21 7.16 13.10
N ILE A 307 -24.00 6.13 13.41
CA ILE A 307 -23.49 4.81 13.78
C ILE A 307 -23.90 3.84 12.69
N SER A 308 -22.96 3.03 12.22
CA SER A 308 -23.21 1.98 11.24
C SER A 308 -22.52 0.69 11.61
N LYS A 309 -23.16 -0.44 11.30
CA LYS A 309 -22.55 -1.77 11.41
C LYS A 309 -21.37 -1.86 10.44
N CYS A 310 -20.28 -2.47 10.88
CA CYS A 310 -19.15 -2.71 10.01
C CYS A 310 -19.51 -3.74 8.93
N ILE A 311 -19.85 -3.24 7.74
CA ILE A 311 -20.05 -4.06 6.54
C ILE A 311 -18.80 -4.09 5.65
N ASN A 312 -17.85 -3.18 5.87
CA ASN A 312 -16.67 -3.06 5.03
C ASN A 312 -15.67 -4.20 5.29
N HIS A 313 -15.22 -4.88 4.22
CA HIS A 313 -14.14 -5.87 4.28
C HIS A 313 -12.78 -5.22 4.55
N ASP A 314 -12.60 -3.96 4.14
CA ASP A 314 -11.36 -3.20 4.30
C ASP A 314 -11.28 -2.46 5.65
N CYS A 315 -12.10 -2.87 6.63
CA CYS A 315 -12.06 -2.27 7.95
C CYS A 315 -10.80 -2.72 8.70
N ILE A 316 -9.97 -1.76 9.11
CA ILE A 316 -8.76 -2.02 9.90
C ILE A 316 -9.07 -2.75 11.22
N THR A 317 -10.20 -2.44 11.87
CA THR A 317 -10.62 -3.20 13.05
C THR A 317 -10.90 -4.66 12.73
N LYS A 318 -11.58 -4.97 11.61
CA LYS A 318 -11.77 -6.37 11.18
C LYS A 318 -10.47 -7.03 10.79
N LEU A 319 -9.56 -6.30 10.15
CA LEU A 319 -8.25 -6.83 9.76
C LEU A 319 -7.43 -7.25 10.99
N LEU A 320 -7.37 -6.37 12.00
CA LEU A 320 -6.59 -6.61 13.22
C LEU A 320 -7.29 -7.58 14.19
N TYR A 321 -8.63 -7.58 14.20
CA TYR A 321 -9.47 -8.37 15.09
C TYR A 321 -10.68 -8.96 14.34
N PRO A 322 -10.50 -10.04 13.55
CA PRO A 322 -11.55 -10.57 12.67
C PRO A 322 -12.83 -11.00 13.38
N LYS A 323 -12.73 -11.42 14.64
CA LYS A 323 -13.86 -11.87 15.47
C LYS A 323 -14.52 -10.74 16.26
N LEU A 324 -13.96 -9.53 16.24
CA LEU A 324 -14.46 -8.41 17.03
C LEU A 324 -15.61 -7.72 16.31
N GLU A 325 -16.81 -7.90 16.84
CA GLU A 325 -17.97 -7.11 16.44
C GLU A 325 -17.77 -5.65 16.85
N HIS A 326 -18.12 -4.74 15.95
CA HIS A 326 -18.00 -3.31 16.21
C HIS A 326 -18.88 -2.48 15.27
N TYR A 327 -19.08 -1.23 15.67
CA TYR A 327 -19.74 -0.19 14.91
C TYR A 327 -18.76 0.92 14.54
N HIS A 328 -18.94 1.48 13.35
CA HIS A 328 -18.30 2.73 12.99
C HIS A 328 -19.18 3.88 13.44
N CYS A 329 -18.57 4.87 14.09
CA CYS A 329 -19.27 6.05 14.56
C CYS A 329 -18.55 7.30 14.04
N THR A 330 -19.28 8.20 13.38
CA THR A 330 -18.77 9.50 12.94
C THR A 330 -19.53 10.61 13.64
N CYS A 331 -18.83 11.57 14.26
CA CYS A 331 -19.43 12.83 14.74
C CYS A 331 -19.13 13.92 13.71
N ALA A 332 -20.02 14.90 13.57
CA ALA A 332 -19.90 16.01 12.61
C ALA A 332 -18.57 16.79 12.69
N ARG A 333 -17.83 16.68 13.80
CA ARG A 333 -16.50 17.29 14.02
C ARG A 333 -15.34 16.35 13.64
N GLU A 334 -15.51 15.59 12.56
CA GLU A 334 -14.46 14.82 11.85
C GLU A 334 -13.82 13.61 12.55
N LYS A 335 -14.18 13.30 13.80
CA LYS A 335 -13.60 12.13 14.50
C LYS A 335 -14.34 10.83 14.15
N LYS A 336 -13.59 9.84 13.64
CA LYS A 336 -14.04 8.45 13.49
C LYS A 336 -13.77 7.68 14.79
N PHE A 337 -14.81 7.07 15.33
CA PHE A 337 -14.78 6.22 16.51
C PHE A 337 -15.13 4.79 16.12
N ILE A 338 -14.65 3.84 16.91
CA ILE A 338 -15.08 2.45 16.86
C ILE A 338 -15.82 2.16 18.15
N LEU A 339 -17.07 1.74 18.04
CA LEU A 339 -17.84 1.30 19.20
C LEU A 339 -17.78 -0.22 19.30
N ILE A 340 -17.30 -0.73 20.43
CA ILE A 340 -17.23 -2.17 20.69
C ILE A 340 -18.37 -2.53 21.64
N PRO A 341 -19.43 -3.21 21.15
CA PRO A 341 -20.51 -3.64 22.01
C PRO A 341 -20.08 -4.78 22.94
N LYS A 342 -20.53 -4.69 24.18
CA LYS A 342 -20.66 -5.81 25.10
C LYS A 342 -22.15 -6.07 25.30
N TYR A 343 -22.63 -7.19 24.77
CA TYR A 343 -23.95 -7.69 25.10
C TYR A 343 -23.82 -8.60 26.32
N SER A 344 -24.67 -8.36 27.31
CA SER A 344 -24.82 -9.20 28.48
C SER A 344 -25.76 -10.36 28.21
#